data_AF-A0A1G2W896-F1
#
_entry.id   AF-A0A1G2W896-F1
#
_cell.length_a   1.000
_cell.length_b   1.000
_cell.length_c   1.000
_cell.angle_alpha   90.00
_cell.angle_beta   90.00
_cell.angle_gamma   90.00
#
_symmetry.space_group_name_H-M   'P 1'
#
loop_
_entity.id
_entity.type
_entity.pdbx_description
1 polymer ?
#
loop_
_entity_poly.entity_id
_entity_poly.type
_entity_poly.pdbx_seq_one_letter_code
_entity_poly.pdbx_strand_id
1 'polypeptide(L)'
;MAVVFGLALAVLEAVRNWGDWQWWPFWVVDYVAATLLVVGGVLVLRRGPAHWLTAGWGFACAMFWMSFFGHFDEVLRQGAAVGAREQRLTLIIGIMFGLTMLGFVTALAGTKNARR
;
A
#
# COMPACT_ATOMS: atom_id res chain seq x y z
N MET A 1 -11.70 -6.60 -0.13
CA MET A 1 -10.29 -6.41 0.30
C MET A 1 -9.82 -4.98 0.19
N ALA A 2 -9.95 -4.31 -0.98
CA ALA A 2 -9.43 -2.95 -1.16
C ALA A 2 -9.96 -1.91 -0.16
N VAL A 3 -11.29 -1.89 0.10
CA VAL A 3 -11.89 -0.96 1.07
C VAL A 3 -11.31 -1.18 2.47
N VAL A 4 -11.26 -2.43 2.93
CA VAL A 4 -10.71 -2.78 4.25
C VAL A 4 -9.23 -2.41 4.34
N PHE A 5 -8.44 -2.73 3.31
CA PHE A 5 -7.02 -2.42 3.27
C PHE A 5 -6.76 -0.91 3.25
N GLY A 6 -7.51 -0.15 2.44
CA GLY A 6 -7.40 1.31 2.38
C GLY A 6 -7.81 1.99 3.70
N LEU A 7 -8.87 1.52 4.35
CA LEU A 7 -9.25 2.01 5.68
C LEU A 7 -8.20 1.67 6.73
N ALA A 8 -7.66 0.45 6.73
CA ALA A 8 -6.59 0.05 7.63
C ALA A 8 -5.34 0.92 7.44
N LEU A 9 -4.94 1.20 6.19
CA LEU A 9 -3.82 2.11 5.88
C LEU A 9 -4.04 3.50 6.48
N ALA A 10 -5.21 4.10 6.27
CA ALA A 10 -5.50 5.43 6.79
C ALA A 10 -5.44 5.49 8.33
N VAL A 11 -5.94 4.44 9.01
CA VAL A 11 -5.88 4.34 10.48
C VAL A 11 -4.46 4.11 10.97
N LEU A 12 -3.72 3.18 10.36
CA LEU A 12 -2.33 2.89 10.70
C LEU A 12 -1.46 4.13 10.57
N GLU A 13 -1.67 4.91 9.50
CA GLU A 13 -0.92 6.15 9.29
C GLU A 13 -1.28 7.23 10.30
N ALA A 14 -2.58 7.38 10.60
CA ALA A 14 -3.01 8.31 11.64
C ALA A 14 -2.40 7.97 13.01
N VAL A 15 -2.30 6.68 13.35
CA VAL A 15 -1.66 6.22 14.60
C VAL A 15 -0.15 6.41 14.55
N ARG A 16 0.50 6.11 13.43
CA ARG A 16 1.97 6.24 13.27
C ARG A 16 2.44 7.68 13.38
N ASN A 17 1.70 8.60 12.78
CA ASN A 17 2.05 10.02 12.72
C ASN A 17 1.47 10.82 13.92
N TRP A 18 0.79 10.14 14.86
CA TRP A 18 0.22 10.79 16.04
C TRP A 18 1.31 11.16 17.04
N GLY A 19 1.62 12.45 17.14
CA GLY A 19 2.58 12.98 18.11
C GLY A 19 3.99 13.19 17.53
N ASP A 20 4.39 12.43 16.52
CA ASP A 20 5.64 12.61 15.77
C ASP A 20 5.34 12.81 14.29
N TRP A 21 5.15 14.07 13.90
CA TRP A 21 4.81 14.44 12.53
C TRP A 21 6.01 14.28 11.59
N GLN A 22 5.97 13.26 10.75
CA GLN A 22 6.92 13.09 9.66
C GLN A 22 6.76 14.17 8.58
N TRP A 23 7.79 14.31 7.73
CA TRP A 23 7.73 15.20 6.58
C TRP A 23 6.52 14.89 5.72
N TRP A 24 5.72 15.92 5.45
CA TRP A 24 4.34 15.78 4.98
C TRP A 24 4.11 14.94 3.72
N PRO A 25 5.03 14.88 2.74
CA PRO A 25 4.83 14.04 1.55
C PRO A 25 4.70 12.55 1.88
N PHE A 26 5.35 12.08 2.96
CA PHE A 26 5.34 10.66 3.32
C PHE A 26 4.01 10.17 3.86
N TRP A 27 3.26 10.99 4.61
CA TRP A 27 1.94 10.58 5.08
C TRP A 27 0.83 10.94 4.08
N VAL A 28 1.03 11.97 3.25
CA VAL A 28 0.05 12.32 2.20
C VAL A 28 -0.07 11.20 1.15
N VAL A 29 1.06 10.58 0.74
CA VAL A 29 1.02 9.49 -0.25
C VAL A 29 0.20 8.30 0.24
N ASP A 30 0.25 8.02 1.55
CA ASP A 30 -0.53 6.94 2.18
C ASP A 30 -2.04 7.24 2.15
N TYR A 31 -2.43 8.48 2.45
CA TYR A 31 -3.84 8.89 2.33
C TYR A 31 -4.33 8.90 0.89
N VAL A 32 -3.48 9.25 -0.08
CA VAL A 32 -3.83 9.15 -1.51
C VAL A 32 -4.08 7.69 -1.89
N ALA A 33 -3.19 6.76 -1.49
CA ALA A 33 -3.38 5.34 -1.75
C ALA A 33 -4.65 4.79 -1.08
N ALA A 34 -4.85 5.12 0.21
CA ALA A 34 -6.04 4.75 0.95
C ALA A 34 -7.32 5.24 0.25
N THR A 35 -7.33 6.50 -0.18
CA THR A 35 -8.47 7.09 -0.90
C THR A 35 -8.74 6.37 -2.21
N LEU A 36 -7.72 6.14 -3.04
CA LEU A 36 -7.88 5.44 -4.31
C LEU A 36 -8.41 4.01 -4.12
N LEU A 37 -7.93 3.28 -3.11
CA LEU A 37 -8.38 1.92 -2.81
C LEU A 37 -9.81 1.88 -2.27
N VAL A 38 -10.18 2.81 -1.39
CA VAL A 38 -11.54 2.91 -0.85
C VAL A 38 -12.51 3.32 -1.95
N VAL A 39 -12.23 4.40 -2.68
CA VAL A 39 -13.10 4.89 -3.76
C VAL A 39 -13.20 3.85 -4.87
N GLY A 40 -12.07 3.31 -5.36
CA GLY A 40 -12.07 2.26 -6.38
C GLY A 40 -12.82 1.00 -5.93
N GLY A 41 -12.64 0.60 -4.67
CA GLY A 41 -13.35 -0.53 -4.08
C GLY A 41 -14.86 -0.30 -3.99
N VAL A 42 -15.29 0.85 -3.51
CA VAL A 42 -16.72 1.23 -3.42
C VAL A 42 -17.34 1.34 -4.81
N LEU A 43 -16.65 1.92 -5.80
CA LEU A 43 -17.14 2.01 -7.17
C LEU A 43 -17.39 0.63 -7.76
N VAL A 44 -16.46 -0.32 -7.62
CA VAL A 44 -16.66 -1.69 -8.13
C VAL A 44 -17.82 -2.40 -7.42
N LEU A 45 -17.96 -2.23 -6.10
CA LEU A 45 -19.09 -2.79 -5.35
C LEU A 45 -20.44 -2.22 -5.84
N ARG A 46 -20.46 -0.98 -6.31
CA ARG A 46 -21.63 -0.32 -6.92
C ARG A 46 -21.77 -0.59 -8.42
N ARG A 47 -21.07 -1.58 -8.97
CA ARG A 47 -21.02 -1.91 -10.42
C ARG A 47 -20.54 -0.75 -11.30
N GLY A 48 -19.76 0.16 -10.72
CA GLY A 48 -19.09 1.24 -11.41
C GLY A 48 -17.76 0.81 -12.06
N PRO A 49 -17.00 1.76 -12.60
CA PRO A 49 -15.79 1.48 -13.35
C PRO A 49 -14.67 0.86 -12.51
N ALA A 50 -14.18 -0.30 -12.94
CA ALA A 50 -13.11 -1.04 -12.24
C ALA A 50 -11.70 -0.47 -12.44
N HIS A 51 -11.48 0.45 -13.38
CA HIS A 51 -10.14 1.01 -13.64
C HIS A 51 -9.59 1.82 -12.45
N TRP A 52 -10.45 2.46 -11.65
CA TRP A 52 -10.04 3.15 -10.43
C TRP A 52 -9.49 2.20 -9.37
N LEU A 53 -10.08 1.00 -9.26
CA LEU A 53 -9.58 -0.03 -8.36
C LEU A 53 -8.19 -0.52 -8.79
N THR A 54 -7.98 -0.74 -10.10
CA THR A 54 -6.67 -1.13 -10.65
C THR A 54 -5.64 -0.02 -10.44
N ALA A 55 -6.02 1.24 -10.64
CA ALA A 55 -5.14 2.38 -10.38
C ALA A 55 -4.75 2.47 -8.88
N GLY A 56 -5.72 2.30 -7.97
CA GLY A 56 -5.46 2.31 -6.53
C GLY A 56 -4.50 1.20 -6.06
N TRP A 57 -4.71 -0.03 -6.54
CA TRP A 57 -3.78 -1.12 -6.24
C TRP A 57 -2.40 -0.92 -6.86
N GLY A 58 -2.33 -0.40 -8.09
CA GLY A 58 -1.05 -0.12 -8.76
C GLY A 58 -0.25 0.96 -8.04
N PHE A 59 -0.93 2.03 -7.62
CA PHE A 59 -0.34 3.10 -6.84
C PHE A 59 0.18 2.59 -5.48
N ALA A 60 -0.64 1.83 -4.75
CA ALA A 60 -0.23 1.24 -3.47
C ALA A 60 0.97 0.29 -3.66
N CYS A 61 0.97 -0.53 -4.72
CA CYS A 61 2.09 -1.41 -5.05
C CYS A 61 3.40 -0.64 -5.29
N ALA A 62 3.36 0.45 -6.05
CA ALA A 62 4.53 1.29 -6.32
C ALA A 62 5.06 1.99 -5.05
N MET A 63 4.16 2.49 -4.20
CA MET A 63 4.53 3.10 -2.92
C MET A 63 5.19 2.08 -1.98
N PHE A 64 4.59 0.90 -1.80
CA PHE A 64 5.18 -0.15 -0.96
C PHE A 64 6.47 -0.73 -1.54
N TRP A 65 6.62 -0.78 -2.87
CA TRP A 65 7.89 -1.12 -3.52
C TRP A 65 9.00 -0.18 -3.06
N MET A 66 8.79 1.14 -3.21
CA MET A 66 9.79 2.13 -2.84
C MET A 66 10.16 2.03 -1.36
N SER A 67 9.16 1.89 -0.48
CA SER A 67 9.40 1.74 0.96
C SER A 67 10.15 0.44 1.29
N PHE A 68 9.75 -0.69 0.71
CA PHE A 68 10.37 -1.98 1.00
C PHE A 68 11.83 -2.02 0.56
N PHE A 69 12.12 -1.63 -0.68
CA PHE A 69 13.48 -1.68 -1.20
C PHE A 69 14.40 -0.64 -0.56
N GLY A 70 13.85 0.50 -0.09
CA GLY A 70 14.61 1.45 0.73
C GLY A 70 15.09 0.82 2.04
N HIS A 71 14.19 0.15 2.79
CA HIS A 71 14.55 -0.52 4.03
C HIS A 71 15.42 -1.77 3.79
N PHE A 72 15.19 -2.47 2.67
CA PHE A 72 15.98 -3.65 2.32
C PHE A 72 17.44 -3.28 2.01
N ASP A 73 17.70 -2.18 1.30
CA ASP A 73 19.07 -1.68 1.06
C ASP A 73 19.76 -1.31 2.37
N GLU A 74 19.06 -0.63 3.29
CA GLU A 74 19.54 -0.31 4.64
C GLU A 74 19.93 -1.58 5.40
N VAL A 75 19.05 -2.59 5.39
CA VAL A 75 19.29 -3.88 6.05
C VAL A 75 20.46 -4.62 5.44
N LEU A 76 20.60 -4.59 4.12
CA LEU A 76 21.70 -5.25 3.42
C LEU A 76 23.05 -4.60 3.75
N ARG A 77 23.08 -3.26 3.89
CA ARG A 77 24.29 -2.48 4.19
C ARG A 77 24.73 -2.62 5.65
N GLN A 78 23.79 -2.62 6.59
CA GLN A 78 24.11 -2.63 8.02
C GLN A 78 24.09 -4.06 8.63
N GLY A 79 23.46 -5.03 7.96
CA GLY A 79 23.44 -6.43 8.36
C GLY A 79 22.85 -6.63 9.78
N ALA A 80 23.58 -7.33 10.64
CA ALA A 80 23.16 -7.62 12.01
C ALA A 80 23.19 -6.40 12.95
N ALA A 81 23.74 -5.26 12.51
CA ALA A 81 23.75 -4.02 13.31
C ALA A 81 22.40 -3.29 13.28
N VAL A 82 21.48 -3.69 12.40
CA VAL A 82 20.12 -3.14 12.32
C VAL A 82 19.34 -3.54 13.57
N GLY A 83 18.79 -2.56 14.27
CA GLY A 83 17.95 -2.82 15.44
C GLY A 83 16.75 -3.73 15.13
N ALA A 84 16.36 -4.57 16.08
CA ALA A 84 15.25 -5.52 15.92
C ALA A 84 13.91 -4.86 15.50
N ARG A 85 13.72 -3.58 15.85
CA ARG A 85 12.56 -2.78 15.43
C ARG A 85 12.53 -2.56 13.92
N GLU A 86 13.66 -2.19 13.32
CA GLU A 86 13.77 -1.90 11.88
C GLU A 86 13.64 -3.17 11.03
N GLN A 87 14.19 -4.29 11.50
CA GLN A 87 13.98 -5.60 10.88
C GLN A 87 12.49 -6.00 10.87
N ARG A 88 11.79 -5.77 11.99
CA ARG A 88 10.35 -6.05 12.10
C ARG A 88 9.53 -5.14 11.17
N LEU A 89 9.88 -3.86 11.06
CA LEU A 89 9.22 -2.93 10.14
C LEU A 89 9.42 -3.37 8.69
N THR A 90 10.64 -3.74 8.31
CA THR A 90 10.96 -4.23 6.95
C THR A 90 10.11 -5.46 6.60
N LEU A 91 9.95 -6.40 7.54
CA LEU A 91 9.12 -7.59 7.35
C LEU A 91 7.64 -7.24 7.18
N ILE A 92 7.10 -6.32 8.00
CA ILE A 92 5.72 -5.85 7.87
C ILE A 92 5.49 -5.18 6.52
N ILE A 93 6.37 -4.25 6.13
CA ILE A 93 6.30 -3.55 4.84
C ILE A 93 6.38 -4.55 3.69
N GLY A 94 7.23 -5.58 3.79
CA GLY A 94 7.34 -6.65 2.79
C GLY A 94 6.06 -7.47 2.63
N ILE A 95 5.38 -7.80 3.73
CA ILE A 95 4.07 -8.47 3.70
C ILE A 95 3.03 -7.57 3.03
N MET A 96 2.98 -6.29 3.42
CA MET A 96 2.04 -5.32 2.83
C MET A 96 2.29 -5.16 1.33
N PHE A 97 3.55 -5.07 0.92
CA PHE A 97 3.94 -5.04 -0.48
C PHE A 97 3.41 -6.26 -1.24
N GLY A 98 3.62 -7.48 -0.72
CA GLY A 98 3.09 -8.71 -1.31
C GLY A 98 1.56 -8.69 -1.47
N LEU A 99 0.83 -8.21 -0.46
CA LEU A 99 -0.62 -8.05 -0.52
C LEU A 99 -1.04 -7.06 -1.60
N THR A 100 -0.36 -5.93 -1.74
CA THR A 100 -0.66 -4.95 -2.79
C THR A 100 -0.38 -5.49 -4.19
N MET A 101 0.65 -6.32 -4.36
CA MET A 101 0.94 -6.97 -5.63
C MET A 101 -0.17 -7.96 -6.01
N LEU A 102 -0.65 -8.77 -5.07
CA LEU A 102 -1.79 -9.68 -5.29
C LEU A 102 -3.07 -8.90 -5.62
N GLY A 103 -3.34 -7.81 -4.89
CA GLY A 103 -4.47 -6.92 -5.15
C GLY A 103 -4.41 -6.30 -6.55
N PHE A 104 -3.22 -5.89 -6.99
CA PHE A 104 -3.02 -5.30 -8.31
C PHE A 104 -3.23 -6.33 -9.44
N VAL A 105 -2.60 -7.50 -9.35
CA VAL A 105 -2.72 -8.57 -10.36
C VAL A 105 -4.17 -9.02 -10.49
N THR A 106 -4.88 -9.22 -9.38
CA THR A 106 -6.28 -9.65 -9.39
C THR A 106 -7.20 -8.57 -9.96
N ALA A 107 -6.99 -7.29 -9.60
CA ALA A 107 -7.76 -6.18 -10.18
C ALA A 107 -7.51 -6.06 -11.70
N LEU A 108 -6.27 -6.21 -12.14
CA LEU A 108 -5.92 -6.17 -13.57
C LEU A 108 -6.55 -7.34 -14.34
N ALA A 109 -6.48 -8.56 -13.80
CA ALA A 109 -7.12 -9.73 -14.41
C ALA A 109 -8.64 -9.56 -14.52
N GLY A 110 -9.29 -9.04 -13.47
CA GLY A 110 -10.73 -8.75 -13.46
C GLY A 110 -11.14 -7.75 -14.54
N THR A 111 -10.37 -6.67 -14.73
CA THR A 111 -10.66 -5.68 -15.80
C THR A 111 -10.53 -6.24 -17.21
N LYS A 112 -9.60 -7.18 -17.45
CA LYS A 112 -9.43 -7.82 -18.77
C LYS A 112 -10.61 -8.72 -19.11
N ASN A 113 -11.12 -9.48 -18.15
CA ASN A 113 -12.28 -10.35 -18.36
C ASN A 113 -13.57 -9.57 -18.65
N ALA A 114 -13.73 -8.37 -18.08
CA ALA A 114 -14.90 -7.52 -18.33
C ALA A 114 -14.92 -6.84 -19.71
N ARG A 115 -13.82 -6.92 -20.49
CA ARG A 115 -13.70 -6.33 -21.83
C ARG A 115 -13.80 -7.37 -22.97
N ARG A 116 -13.87 -8.66 -22.65
CA ARG A 116 -14.13 -9.75 -23.61
C ARG A 116 -15.61 -10.09 -23.61
#